data_AF-A0A4Q7FQL4-F1
#
_entry.id   AF-A0A4Q7FQL4-F1
#
_cell.length_a   1.000
_cell.length_b   1.000
_cell.length_c   1.000
_cell.angle_alpha   90.00
_cell.angle_beta   90.00
_cell.angle_gamma   90.00
#
_symmetry.space_group_name_H-M   'P 1'
#
loop_
_entity.id
_entity.type
_entity.pdbx_description
1 polymer ?
#
loop_
_entity_poly.entity_id
_entity_poly.type
_entity_poly.pdbx_seq_one_letter_code
_entity_poly.pdbx_strand_id
1 'polypeptide(L)'
;MGTHLAVYSEKNRSFLPIVTKLPLKPEGIRRVLGSPLRYCLGAEFLYLPEQSDRAGELKLCWARIGSISLPQVKMTRSVDEIGEYDLQSLEHLDDVRIGDRYVKRQKEKDGRFVTVDEFCSQSLIDGIAREPEALSSTSRADFENLCAELFVRRGFKVDLFRPSKDGGIDFLAVQDERTDPIIFAVQCKQPDIREGKSRHSVGRPIVQQIYGAAKAWDLSGGIVVSGSTYSVEAKRFSEIKPTEMQLYSGADVLEWITRYRWNVDE
;
A
#
# COMPACT_ATOMS: atom_id res chain seq x y z
N MET A 1 -3.00 29.15 14.76
CA MET A 1 -3.34 28.63 13.43
C MET A 1 -3.89 27.24 13.60
N GLY A 2 -5.07 26.98 13.03
CA GLY A 2 -5.78 25.72 13.22
C GLY A 2 -5.90 24.91 11.96
N THR A 3 -6.62 23.81 12.10
CA THR A 3 -6.84 22.87 11.02
C THR A 3 -8.26 22.33 11.14
N HIS A 4 -8.97 22.34 10.02
CA HIS A 4 -10.26 21.68 9.86
C HIS A 4 -10.05 20.32 9.18
N LEU A 5 -10.78 19.29 9.63
CA LEU A 5 -10.82 17.99 8.97
C LEU A 5 -12.19 17.83 8.29
N ALA A 6 -12.21 17.27 7.09
CA ALA A 6 -13.43 16.97 6.34
C ALA A 6 -13.24 15.68 5.54
N VAL A 7 -14.30 15.21 4.90
CA VAL A 7 -14.19 14.28 3.77
C VAL A 7 -14.44 15.07 2.49
N TYR A 8 -13.75 14.73 1.42
CA TYR A 8 -13.84 15.35 0.11
C TYR A 8 -14.37 14.34 -0.89
N SER A 9 -15.38 14.73 -1.67
CA SER A 9 -15.90 13.97 -2.80
C SER A 9 -15.24 14.48 -4.07
N GLU A 10 -14.34 13.69 -4.67
CA GLU A 10 -13.71 14.09 -5.93
C GLU A 10 -14.74 14.17 -7.07
N LYS A 11 -15.76 13.30 -7.05
CA LYS A 11 -16.80 13.28 -8.08
C LYS A 11 -17.63 14.56 -8.07
N ASN A 12 -18.07 14.99 -6.89
CA ASN A 12 -18.93 16.16 -6.76
C ASN A 12 -18.15 17.45 -6.61
N ARG A 13 -16.84 17.35 -6.35
CA ARG A 13 -15.97 18.48 -6.02
C ARG A 13 -16.56 19.30 -4.87
N SER A 14 -16.85 18.63 -3.76
CA SER A 14 -17.36 19.26 -2.54
C SER A 14 -16.83 18.57 -1.27
N PHE A 15 -16.76 19.33 -0.18
CA PHE A 15 -16.50 18.77 1.15
C PHE A 15 -17.78 18.26 1.79
N LEU A 16 -17.64 17.20 2.56
CA LEU A 16 -18.66 16.56 3.36
C LEU A 16 -18.20 16.61 4.83
N PRO A 17 -19.13 16.86 5.77
CA PRO A 17 -18.80 16.83 7.18
C PRO A 17 -18.41 15.42 7.61
N ILE A 18 -17.48 15.32 8.56
CA ILE A 18 -17.15 14.05 9.21
C ILE A 18 -18.18 13.83 10.31
N VAL A 19 -19.09 12.88 10.07
CA VAL A 19 -20.13 12.50 11.04
C VAL A 19 -19.62 11.41 11.98
N THR A 20 -18.60 10.65 11.57
CA THR A 20 -17.97 9.66 12.44
C THR A 20 -16.45 9.62 12.25
N LYS A 21 -15.71 9.69 13.36
CA LYS A 21 -14.27 9.44 13.44
C LYS A 21 -14.03 8.14 14.21
N LEU A 22 -13.63 7.08 13.51
CA LEU A 22 -13.42 5.76 14.10
C LEU A 22 -11.92 5.47 14.27
N PRO A 23 -11.41 5.29 15.51
CA PRO A 23 -10.09 4.72 15.70
C PRO A 23 -10.10 3.25 15.28
N LEU A 24 -9.13 2.84 14.47
CA LEU A 24 -9.00 1.48 13.98
C LEU A 24 -7.78 0.77 14.56
N LYS A 25 -7.97 -0.51 14.90
CA LYS A 25 -6.87 -1.46 15.09
C LYS A 25 -6.30 -1.87 13.71
N PRO A 26 -5.11 -2.48 13.63
CA PRO A 26 -4.50 -2.89 12.36
C PRO A 26 -5.41 -3.74 11.47
N GLU A 27 -6.14 -4.71 12.04
CA GLU A 27 -7.10 -5.52 11.27
C GLU A 27 -8.18 -4.66 10.59
N GLY A 28 -8.65 -3.59 11.27
CA GLY A 28 -9.60 -2.64 10.71
C GLY A 28 -8.98 -1.78 9.61
N ILE A 29 -7.75 -1.30 9.82
CA ILE A 29 -7.00 -0.52 8.81
C ILE A 29 -6.81 -1.36 7.54
N ARG A 30 -6.36 -2.62 7.67
CA ARG A 30 -6.24 -3.56 6.55
C ARG A 30 -7.53 -3.72 5.79
N ARG A 31 -8.63 -3.91 6.54
CA ARG A 31 -9.94 -4.10 5.93
C ARG A 31 -10.37 -2.89 5.09
N VAL A 32 -10.07 -1.70 5.60
CA VAL A 32 -10.45 -0.46 4.94
C VAL A 32 -9.53 -0.13 3.76
N LEU A 33 -8.23 -0.44 3.84
CA LEU A 33 -7.28 -0.30 2.73
C LEU A 33 -7.70 -1.08 1.49
N GLY A 34 -8.30 -2.27 1.66
CA GLY A 34 -8.90 -3.06 0.59
C GLY A 34 -10.35 -2.68 0.25
N SER A 35 -10.78 -1.46 0.54
CA SER A 35 -12.16 -1.01 0.29
C SER A 35 -12.19 0.35 -0.41
N PRO A 36 -13.35 0.79 -0.91
CA PRO A 36 -13.50 2.15 -1.43
C PRO A 36 -13.25 3.25 -0.40
N LEU A 37 -13.32 2.93 0.90
CA LEU A 37 -13.08 3.88 2.01
C LEU A 37 -11.60 4.07 2.34
N ARG A 38 -10.67 3.41 1.63
CA ARG A 38 -9.22 3.51 1.91
C ARG A 38 -8.69 4.94 1.96
N TYR A 39 -9.21 5.85 1.14
CA TYR A 39 -8.77 7.24 1.14
C TYR A 39 -9.39 8.08 2.24
N CYS A 40 -10.34 7.54 2.98
CA CYS A 40 -10.90 8.13 4.18
C CYS A 40 -10.09 7.76 5.44
N LEU A 41 -9.01 6.98 5.30
CA LEU A 41 -8.07 6.67 6.38
C LEU A 41 -7.00 7.75 6.52
N GLY A 42 -6.94 8.39 7.69
CA GLY A 42 -5.80 9.21 8.09
C GLY A 42 -5.12 8.63 9.32
N ALA A 43 -3.88 8.15 9.16
CA ALA A 43 -3.16 7.39 10.17
C ALA A 43 -4.01 6.20 10.69
N GLU A 44 -4.29 6.13 12.00
CA GLU A 44 -5.12 5.10 12.61
C GLU A 44 -6.63 5.42 12.64
N PHE A 45 -7.09 6.51 12.01
CA PHE A 45 -8.50 6.93 12.04
C PHE A 45 -9.16 6.79 10.68
N LEU A 46 -10.39 6.28 10.68
CA LEU A 46 -11.30 6.32 9.55
C LEU A 46 -12.30 7.48 9.74
N TYR A 47 -12.34 8.38 8.77
CA TYR A 47 -13.22 9.56 8.77
C TYR A 47 -14.39 9.33 7.81
N LEU A 48 -15.62 9.27 8.32
CA LEU A 48 -16.81 8.94 7.54
C LEU A 48 -17.80 10.10 7.47
N PRO A 49 -18.33 10.43 6.29
CA PRO A 49 -19.52 11.25 6.16
C PRO A 49 -20.79 10.36 6.22
N GLU A 50 -21.97 10.98 6.21
CA GLU A 50 -23.25 10.26 6.09
C GLU A 50 -23.31 9.36 4.85
N GLN A 51 -22.77 9.82 3.71
CA GLN A 51 -22.81 9.12 2.42
C GLN A 51 -21.68 8.08 2.24
N SER A 52 -21.20 7.50 3.35
CA SER A 52 -20.07 6.55 3.35
C SER A 52 -20.36 5.24 2.60
N ASP A 53 -21.62 4.85 2.50
CA ASP A 53 -22.11 3.71 1.70
C ASP A 53 -21.83 3.88 0.19
N ARG A 54 -21.73 5.13 -0.27
CA ARG A 54 -21.46 5.50 -1.67
C ARG A 54 -20.00 5.87 -1.91
N ALA A 55 -19.08 5.47 -1.02
CA ALA A 55 -17.68 5.89 -1.07
C ALA A 55 -16.99 5.60 -2.41
N GLY A 56 -17.26 4.45 -3.03
CA GLY A 56 -16.70 4.08 -4.33
C GLY A 56 -17.24 4.92 -5.48
N GLU A 57 -18.53 5.27 -5.45
CA GLU A 57 -19.13 6.13 -6.47
C GLU A 57 -18.67 7.58 -6.36
N LEU A 58 -18.58 8.08 -5.12
CA LEU A 58 -18.27 9.47 -4.83
C LEU A 58 -16.77 9.77 -4.81
N LYS A 59 -15.92 8.72 -4.78
CA LYS A 59 -14.47 8.83 -4.64
C LYS A 59 -14.11 9.68 -3.42
N LEU A 60 -14.58 9.22 -2.26
CA LEU A 60 -14.39 9.94 -1.00
C LEU A 60 -12.94 9.83 -0.53
N CYS A 61 -12.39 10.92 0.02
CA CYS A 61 -11.09 10.95 0.67
C CYS A 61 -11.09 11.91 1.87
N TRP A 62 -10.28 11.69 2.90
CA TRP A 62 -10.16 12.67 3.98
C TRP A 62 -9.43 13.92 3.49
N ALA A 63 -9.74 15.07 4.07
CA ALA A 63 -9.11 16.33 3.77
C ALA A 63 -8.80 17.11 5.03
N ARG A 64 -7.66 17.82 4.99
CA ARG A 64 -7.17 18.71 6.02
C ARG A 64 -7.05 20.10 5.43
N ILE A 65 -7.77 21.05 5.99
CA ILE A 65 -7.88 22.42 5.49
C ILE A 65 -7.25 23.37 6.52
N GLY A 66 -6.30 24.19 6.09
CA GLY A 66 -5.73 25.24 6.93
C GLY A 66 -6.80 26.25 7.38
N SER A 67 -6.74 26.71 8.63
CA SER A 67 -7.72 27.70 9.12
C SER A 67 -7.64 29.06 8.39
N ILE A 68 -6.51 29.35 7.75
CA ILE A 68 -6.29 30.59 6.98
C ILE A 68 -7.09 30.58 5.69
N SER A 69 -7.31 29.40 5.10
CA SER A 69 -8.06 29.18 3.86
C SER A 69 -9.57 29.19 4.09
N LEU A 70 -10.00 29.11 5.35
CA LEU A 70 -11.40 29.23 5.78
C LEU A 70 -11.51 30.28 6.92
N PRO A 71 -11.18 31.56 6.67
CA PRO A 71 -11.08 32.57 7.72
C PRO A 71 -12.44 32.83 8.40
N GLN A 72 -13.56 32.56 7.70
CA GLN A 72 -14.92 32.59 8.26
C GLN A 72 -15.24 31.43 9.21
N VAL A 73 -14.46 30.35 9.23
CA VAL A 73 -14.71 29.15 10.06
C VAL A 73 -13.78 29.15 11.28
N LYS A 74 -14.32 29.55 12.45
CA LYS A 74 -13.59 29.56 13.73
C LYS A 74 -13.12 28.15 14.12
N MET A 75 -11.86 28.03 14.53
CA MET A 75 -11.17 26.81 15.00
C MET A 75 -11.90 25.94 16.03
N THR A 76 -12.86 26.50 16.75
CA THR A 76 -13.52 25.87 17.91
C THR A 76 -14.84 25.19 17.57
N ARG A 77 -15.26 25.21 16.30
CA ARG A 77 -16.55 24.65 15.87
C ARG A 77 -16.36 23.22 15.36
N SER A 78 -17.30 22.35 15.73
CA SER A 78 -17.41 21.02 15.15
C SER A 78 -17.53 21.14 13.64
N VAL A 79 -16.96 20.17 12.93
CA VAL A 79 -17.03 20.05 11.45
C VAL A 79 -18.49 20.00 10.97
N ASP A 80 -19.45 19.67 11.85
CA ASP A 80 -20.88 19.68 11.60
C ASP A 80 -21.46 21.06 11.20
N GLU A 81 -20.74 22.16 11.45
CA GLU A 81 -21.14 23.51 11.01
C GLU A 81 -20.50 23.95 9.69
N ILE A 82 -19.66 23.10 9.09
CA ILE A 82 -19.10 23.33 7.76
C ILE A 82 -20.16 22.86 6.75
N GLY A 83 -21.11 23.74 6.41
CA GLY A 83 -22.13 23.46 5.39
C GLY A 83 -21.54 23.23 3.98
N GLU A 84 -22.39 23.23 2.95
CA GLU A 84 -21.92 23.20 1.55
C GLU A 84 -21.07 24.45 1.25
N TYR A 85 -19.75 24.28 1.20
CA TYR A 85 -18.83 25.31 0.73
C TYR A 85 -18.44 25.04 -0.72
N ASP A 86 -18.57 26.06 -1.56
CA ASP A 86 -18.16 26.03 -2.96
C ASP A 86 -16.63 26.05 -3.07
N LEU A 87 -16.04 24.96 -3.56
CA LEU A 87 -14.60 24.82 -3.80
C LEU A 87 -14.05 25.79 -4.84
N GLN A 88 -14.90 26.41 -5.66
CA GLN A 88 -14.47 27.48 -6.57
C GLN A 88 -13.99 28.73 -5.81
N SER A 89 -14.37 28.87 -4.52
CA SER A 89 -13.98 30.00 -3.67
C SER A 89 -12.67 29.80 -2.88
N LEU A 90 -12.08 28.60 -2.90
CA LEU A 90 -10.75 28.39 -2.33
C LEU A 90 -9.71 28.89 -3.34
N GLU A 91 -9.38 30.18 -3.25
CA GLU A 91 -8.43 30.87 -4.15
C GLU A 91 -7.05 30.21 -4.20
N HIS A 92 -6.68 29.42 -3.18
CA HIS A 92 -5.43 28.66 -3.11
C HIS A 92 -5.67 27.23 -2.56
N LEU A 93 -5.82 26.25 -3.45
CA LEU A 93 -5.89 24.81 -3.10
C LEU A 93 -4.61 24.29 -2.41
N ASP A 94 -3.51 25.04 -2.43
CA ASP A 94 -2.22 24.67 -1.85
C ASP A 94 -2.26 24.45 -0.32
N ASP A 95 -3.25 25.07 0.36
CA ASP A 95 -3.47 24.90 1.80
C ASP A 95 -4.43 23.74 2.14
N VAL A 96 -5.08 23.15 1.13
CA VAL A 96 -5.90 21.94 1.29
C VAL A 96 -5.01 20.74 1.09
N ARG A 97 -4.67 20.09 2.20
CA ARG A 97 -4.08 18.75 2.15
C ARG A 97 -5.21 17.73 2.13
N ILE A 98 -5.63 17.35 0.94
CA ILE A 98 -6.31 16.06 0.80
C ILE A 98 -5.33 15.01 1.28
N GLY A 99 -5.86 14.04 2.02
CA GLY A 99 -5.08 13.13 2.82
C GLY A 99 -3.83 12.61 2.15
N ASP A 100 -2.75 12.37 2.90
CA ASP A 100 -1.52 11.73 2.41
C ASP A 100 -1.96 10.58 1.51
N ARG A 101 -1.94 10.80 0.19
CA ARG A 101 -2.87 10.11 -0.71
C ARG A 101 -2.64 8.61 -0.67
N TYR A 102 -1.42 8.24 -0.29
CA TYR A 102 -0.95 6.90 -0.03
C TYR A 102 0.18 6.95 1.00
N VAL A 103 0.00 6.17 2.07
CA VAL A 103 0.97 5.34 2.81
C VAL A 103 2.45 5.70 2.72
N LYS A 104 3.09 5.86 3.89
CA LYS A 104 4.53 6.02 4.06
C LYS A 104 5.11 4.87 4.87
N ARG A 105 5.71 3.89 4.18
CA ARG A 105 6.69 2.92 4.71
C ARG A 105 6.41 2.54 6.17
N GLN A 106 5.32 1.81 6.40
CA GLN A 106 4.91 1.41 7.76
C GLN A 106 5.02 -0.10 7.96
N LYS A 107 5.20 -0.48 9.23
CA LYS A 107 5.21 -1.87 9.67
C LYS A 107 4.25 -2.03 10.84
N GLU A 108 3.56 -3.16 10.90
CA GLU A 108 2.82 -3.51 12.11
C GLU A 108 3.80 -3.91 13.23
N LYS A 109 3.70 -3.22 14.38
CA LYS A 109 4.42 -3.51 15.62
C LYS A 109 3.45 -3.37 16.80
N ASP A 110 3.39 -4.40 17.64
CA ASP A 110 2.56 -4.42 18.86
C ASP A 110 1.08 -4.06 18.60
N GLY A 111 0.53 -4.52 17.48
CA GLY A 111 -0.86 -4.26 17.10
C GLY A 111 -1.13 -2.80 16.72
N ARG A 112 -0.12 -2.07 16.24
CA ARG A 112 -0.22 -0.73 15.65
C ARG A 112 0.66 -0.61 14.41
N PHE A 113 0.32 0.27 13.48
CA PHE A 113 1.23 0.63 12.40
C PHE A 113 2.20 1.72 12.88
N VAL A 114 3.49 1.51 12.63
CA VAL A 114 4.56 2.48 12.91
C VAL A 114 5.31 2.78 11.61
N THR A 115 5.58 4.05 11.34
CA THR A 115 6.45 4.47 10.24
C THR A 115 7.88 4.00 10.50
N VAL A 116 8.56 3.52 9.46
CA VAL A 116 9.95 3.05 9.56
C VAL A 116 10.87 3.73 8.55
N ASP A 117 12.10 3.99 9.03
CA ASP A 117 13.33 4.28 8.29
C ASP A 117 13.57 3.38 7.10
N GLU A 118 13.49 2.07 7.34
CA GLU A 118 13.74 1.02 6.36
C GLU A 118 13.10 -0.30 6.71
N PHE A 119 12.77 -1.10 5.69
CA PHE A 119 12.26 -2.45 5.92
C PHE A 119 13.39 -3.45 6.10
N CYS A 120 14.51 -3.28 5.38
CA CYS A 120 15.74 -4.03 5.58
C CYS A 120 16.97 -3.12 5.43
N SER A 121 18.07 -3.52 6.05
CA SER A 121 19.32 -2.73 6.05
C SER A 121 20.00 -2.73 4.67
N GLN A 122 20.63 -1.62 4.31
CA GLN A 122 21.48 -1.53 3.11
C GLN A 122 22.56 -2.63 3.07
N SER A 123 23.15 -2.98 4.22
CA SER A 123 24.17 -4.04 4.30
C SER A 123 23.69 -5.43 3.85
N LEU A 124 22.40 -5.74 4.05
CA LEU A 124 21.79 -6.97 3.53
C LEU A 124 21.75 -6.95 1.99
N ILE A 125 21.30 -5.82 1.43
CA ILE A 125 21.23 -5.61 -0.03
C ILE A 125 22.63 -5.70 -0.65
N ASP A 126 23.62 -5.04 -0.03
CA ASP A 126 25.01 -5.05 -0.50
C ASP A 126 25.65 -6.44 -0.36
N GLY A 127 25.31 -7.17 0.69
CA GLY A 127 25.74 -8.55 0.90
C GLY A 127 25.28 -9.45 -0.25
N ILE A 128 23.98 -9.40 -0.57
CA ILE A 128 23.41 -10.16 -1.68
C ILE A 128 23.93 -9.66 -3.04
N ALA A 129 24.17 -8.36 -3.20
CA ALA A 129 24.75 -7.81 -4.43
C ALA A 129 26.18 -8.32 -4.70
N ARG A 130 26.98 -8.51 -3.63
CA ARG A 130 28.33 -9.08 -3.70
C ARG A 130 28.32 -10.59 -3.87
N GLU A 131 27.35 -11.26 -3.26
CA GLU A 131 27.22 -12.71 -3.24
C GLU A 131 25.76 -13.10 -3.59
N PRO A 132 25.38 -13.14 -4.89
CA PRO A 132 24.00 -13.37 -5.32
C PRO A 132 23.37 -14.66 -4.81
N GLU A 133 24.18 -15.70 -4.60
CA GLU A 133 23.78 -16.97 -4.00
C GLU A 133 23.25 -16.83 -2.57
N ALA A 134 23.65 -15.78 -1.85
CA ALA A 134 23.17 -15.47 -0.51
C ALA A 134 21.67 -15.12 -0.49
N LEU A 135 21.09 -14.67 -1.62
CA LEU A 135 19.63 -14.51 -1.73
C LEU A 135 18.91 -15.80 -1.35
N SER A 136 19.52 -16.95 -1.68
CA SER A 136 18.95 -18.25 -1.41
C SER A 136 19.03 -18.69 0.07
N SER A 137 19.81 -18.01 0.87
CA SER A 137 19.99 -18.28 2.30
C SER A 137 19.21 -17.31 3.19
N THR A 138 18.60 -16.28 2.59
CA THR A 138 17.75 -15.33 3.33
C THR A 138 16.56 -16.03 3.97
N SER A 139 16.26 -15.66 5.21
CA SER A 139 15.07 -16.15 5.91
C SER A 139 13.80 -15.66 5.20
N ARG A 140 12.66 -16.33 5.41
CA ARG A 140 11.38 -15.91 4.81
C ARG A 140 11.01 -14.47 5.20
N ALA A 141 11.19 -14.12 6.47
CA ALA A 141 10.90 -12.79 6.98
C ALA A 141 11.86 -11.72 6.42
N ASP A 142 13.15 -12.05 6.25
CA ASP A 142 14.11 -11.12 5.63
C ASP A 142 13.83 -10.95 4.15
N PHE A 143 13.42 -12.03 3.46
CA PHE A 143 13.02 -11.97 2.05
C PHE A 143 11.77 -11.10 1.85
N GLU A 144 10.76 -11.22 2.72
CA GLU A 144 9.57 -10.34 2.73
C GLU A 144 9.98 -8.87 2.92
N ASN A 145 10.80 -8.57 3.93
CA ASN A 145 11.29 -7.20 4.18
C ASN A 145 12.14 -6.67 3.01
N LEU A 146 12.99 -7.51 2.43
CA LEU A 146 13.81 -7.17 1.26
C LEU A 146 12.94 -6.84 0.04
N CYS A 147 11.92 -7.65 -0.24
CA CYS A 147 11.00 -7.38 -1.33
C CYS A 147 10.26 -6.06 -1.10
N ALA A 148 9.71 -5.83 0.10
CA ALA A 148 9.04 -4.58 0.44
C ALA A 148 9.96 -3.37 0.26
N GLU A 149 11.21 -3.47 0.72
CA GLU A 149 12.24 -2.44 0.53
C GLU A 149 12.51 -2.14 -0.95
N LEU A 150 12.71 -3.18 -1.77
CA LEU A 150 12.95 -3.02 -3.20
C LEU A 150 11.75 -2.41 -3.93
N PHE A 151 10.52 -2.71 -3.50
CA PHE A 151 9.32 -2.05 -4.03
C PHE A 151 9.30 -0.56 -3.69
N VAL A 152 9.66 -0.17 -2.46
CA VAL A 152 9.81 1.25 -2.09
C VAL A 152 10.80 1.94 -3.00
N ARG A 153 11.98 1.34 -3.22
CA ARG A 153 13.03 1.92 -4.07
C ARG A 153 12.67 1.98 -5.55
N ARG A 154 11.77 1.11 -6.00
CA ARG A 154 11.15 1.14 -7.34
C ARG A 154 10.09 2.23 -7.47
N GLY A 155 9.85 3.03 -6.43
CA GLY A 155 8.89 4.13 -6.44
C GLY A 155 7.48 3.76 -5.97
N PHE A 156 7.27 2.55 -5.46
CA PHE A 156 6.00 2.19 -4.85
C PHE A 156 5.90 2.71 -3.42
N LYS A 157 4.67 2.95 -2.98
CA LYS A 157 4.38 3.13 -1.57
C LYS A 157 3.95 1.79 -0.99
N VAL A 158 4.52 1.42 0.16
CA VAL A 158 4.41 0.06 0.72
C VAL A 158 4.00 0.09 2.18
N ASP A 159 3.00 -0.73 2.51
CA ASP A 159 2.61 -1.08 3.89
C ASP A 159 2.88 -2.56 4.12
N LEU A 160 3.77 -2.86 5.05
CA LEU A 160 4.10 -4.24 5.39
C LEU A 160 3.10 -4.80 6.40
N PHE A 161 2.39 -5.84 6.00
CA PHE A 161 1.50 -6.59 6.88
C PHE A 161 2.27 -7.72 7.54
N ARG A 162 2.12 -7.90 8.85
CA ARG A 162 2.55 -9.14 9.51
C ARG A 162 1.33 -10.07 9.69
N PRO A 163 1.53 -11.40 9.66
CA PRO A 163 0.46 -12.32 9.29
C PRO A 163 -0.50 -12.63 10.43
N SER A 164 -1.81 -12.54 10.17
CA SER A 164 -2.63 -13.72 9.87
C SER A 164 -4.05 -13.28 9.47
N LYS A 165 -4.63 -13.96 8.48
CA LYS A 165 -6.03 -13.93 7.98
C LYS A 165 -6.31 -13.29 6.61
N ASP A 166 -5.43 -12.48 6.02
CA ASP A 166 -5.72 -11.77 4.76
C ASP A 166 -5.36 -12.54 3.49
N GLY A 167 -5.53 -13.87 3.48
CA GLY A 167 -5.37 -14.67 2.25
C GLY A 167 -3.92 -14.80 1.74
N GLY A 168 -2.92 -14.42 2.52
CA GLY A 168 -1.50 -14.56 2.17
C GLY A 168 -0.86 -13.34 1.52
N ILE A 169 -1.47 -12.16 1.68
CA ILE A 169 -0.89 -10.86 1.30
C ILE A 169 0.16 -10.48 2.35
N ASP A 170 1.40 -10.28 1.91
CA ASP A 170 2.51 -9.84 2.78
C ASP A 170 2.61 -8.30 2.82
N PHE A 171 2.31 -7.62 1.71
CA PHE A 171 2.18 -6.15 1.68
C PHE A 171 1.31 -5.68 0.51
N LEU A 172 0.83 -4.43 0.59
CA LEU A 172 0.30 -3.71 -0.58
C LEU A 172 1.39 -2.90 -1.24
N ALA A 173 1.47 -2.99 -2.56
CA ALA A 173 2.28 -2.09 -3.38
C ALA A 173 1.36 -1.11 -4.08
N VAL A 174 1.52 0.18 -3.76
CA VAL A 174 0.71 1.25 -4.34
C VAL A 174 1.57 2.05 -5.31
N GLN A 175 1.13 2.07 -6.56
CA GLN A 175 1.66 2.96 -7.58
C GLN A 175 0.81 4.21 -7.63
N ASP A 176 1.43 5.33 -7.26
CA ASP A 176 0.79 6.63 -7.23
C ASP A 176 0.78 7.21 -8.65
N GLU A 177 -0.37 7.16 -9.30
CA GLU A 177 -0.60 7.85 -10.56
C GLU A 177 -1.31 9.19 -10.30
N ARG A 178 -1.33 10.08 -11.29
CA ARG A 178 -2.07 11.35 -11.19
C ARG A 178 -3.59 11.18 -10.98
N THR A 179 -4.09 9.95 -11.07
CA THR A 179 -5.49 9.54 -11.00
C THR A 179 -5.73 8.54 -9.86
N ASP A 180 -6.71 7.63 -10.02
CA ASP A 180 -6.88 6.51 -9.10
C ASP A 180 -5.57 5.69 -9.07
N PRO A 181 -5.10 5.28 -7.89
CA PRO A 181 -3.88 4.52 -7.71
C PRO A 181 -4.07 3.10 -8.22
N ILE A 182 -2.97 2.52 -8.66
CA ILE A 182 -2.92 1.09 -8.92
C ILE A 182 -2.41 0.41 -7.66
N ILE A 183 -3.22 -0.47 -7.07
CA ILE A 183 -2.91 -1.15 -5.81
C ILE A 183 -2.80 -2.64 -6.08
N PHE A 184 -1.63 -3.21 -5.80
CA PHE A 184 -1.39 -4.63 -5.91
C PHE A 184 -1.28 -5.30 -4.54
N ALA A 185 -1.92 -6.45 -4.40
CA ALA A 185 -1.62 -7.39 -3.32
C ALA A 185 -0.33 -8.14 -3.63
N VAL A 186 0.69 -8.03 -2.77
CA VAL A 186 1.97 -8.70 -2.98
C VAL A 186 2.12 -9.87 -2.02
N GLN A 187 2.52 -11.02 -2.57
CA GLN A 187 2.94 -12.19 -1.80
C GLN A 187 4.37 -12.57 -2.14
N CYS A 188 5.20 -12.68 -1.11
CA CYS A 188 6.57 -13.13 -1.17
C CYS A 188 6.64 -14.63 -0.85
N LYS A 189 7.43 -15.36 -1.63
CA LYS A 189 7.74 -16.77 -1.38
C LYS A 189 9.24 -16.99 -1.41
N GLN A 190 9.75 -17.52 -0.31
CA GLN A 190 11.12 -18.00 -0.19
C GLN A 190 11.05 -19.50 0.09
N PRO A 191 10.99 -20.35 -0.96
CA PRO A 191 10.88 -21.80 -0.78
C PRO A 191 12.14 -22.38 -0.14
N ASP A 192 11.94 -23.33 0.78
CA ASP A 192 13.05 -23.99 1.45
C ASP A 192 13.92 -24.76 0.44
N ILE A 193 15.22 -24.72 0.68
CA ILE A 193 16.17 -25.61 0.01
C ILE A 193 16.08 -26.97 0.70
N ARG A 194 15.92 -28.04 -0.07
CA ARG A 194 16.09 -29.41 0.45
C ARG A 194 17.52 -29.85 0.12
N GLU A 195 18.20 -30.47 1.08
CA GLU A 195 19.56 -30.98 0.88
C GLU A 195 19.67 -31.78 -0.44
N GLY A 196 20.66 -31.43 -1.26
CA GLY A 196 20.93 -32.09 -2.54
C GLY A 196 19.92 -31.82 -3.66
N LYS A 197 18.99 -30.85 -3.53
CA LYS A 197 18.01 -30.51 -4.57
C LYS A 197 17.93 -29.01 -4.86
N SER A 198 17.57 -28.68 -6.10
CA SER A 198 17.19 -27.32 -6.47
C SER A 198 15.93 -26.87 -5.73
N ARG A 199 15.78 -25.56 -5.55
CA ARG A 199 14.58 -24.96 -4.95
C ARG A 199 13.33 -25.39 -5.70
N HIS A 200 12.26 -25.66 -4.96
CA HIS A 200 10.94 -25.88 -5.56
C HIS A 200 10.50 -24.63 -6.30
N SER A 201 9.99 -24.82 -7.51
CA SER A 201 9.33 -23.76 -8.25
C SER A 201 7.99 -23.43 -7.59
N VAL A 202 7.61 -22.16 -7.61
CA VAL A 202 6.32 -21.71 -7.12
C VAL A 202 5.24 -22.14 -8.12
N GLY A 203 4.27 -22.90 -7.62
CA GLY A 203 3.19 -23.46 -8.42
C GLY A 203 1.99 -22.53 -8.57
N ARG A 204 1.14 -22.88 -9.55
CA ARG A 204 -0.13 -22.18 -9.85
C ARG A 204 -1.05 -21.91 -8.63
N PRO A 205 -1.19 -22.80 -7.63
CA PRO A 205 -2.10 -22.55 -6.51
C PRO A 205 -1.81 -21.25 -5.74
N ILE A 206 -0.52 -20.91 -5.55
CA ILE A 206 -0.10 -19.68 -4.86
C ILE A 206 -0.52 -18.45 -5.69
N VAL A 207 -0.31 -18.51 -7.00
CA VAL A 207 -0.68 -17.43 -7.93
C VAL A 207 -2.20 -17.21 -7.95
N GLN A 208 -2.98 -18.30 -7.91
CA GLN A 208 -4.45 -18.22 -7.84
C GLN A 208 -4.94 -17.67 -6.50
N GLN A 209 -4.29 -18.05 -5.40
CA GLN A 209 -4.63 -17.58 -4.07
C GLN A 209 -4.46 -16.06 -3.97
N ILE A 210 -3.32 -15.51 -4.39
CA ILE A 210 -3.10 -14.06 -4.30
C ILE A 210 -4.04 -13.30 -5.25
N TYR A 211 -4.34 -13.85 -6.44
CA TYR A 211 -5.30 -13.25 -7.35
C TYR A 211 -6.70 -13.22 -6.74
N GLY A 212 -7.13 -14.33 -6.12
CA GLY A 212 -8.41 -14.41 -5.41
C GLY A 212 -8.50 -13.42 -4.26
N ALA A 213 -7.42 -13.28 -3.47
CA ALA A 213 -7.33 -12.27 -2.42
C ALA A 213 -7.46 -10.86 -3.02
N ALA A 214 -6.69 -10.53 -4.05
CA ALA A 214 -6.77 -9.23 -4.71
C ALA A 214 -8.19 -8.88 -5.16
N LYS A 215 -8.93 -9.84 -5.74
CA LYS A 215 -10.32 -9.63 -6.16
C LYS A 215 -11.32 -9.54 -5.02
N ALA A 216 -11.12 -10.28 -3.94
CA ALA A 216 -11.97 -10.17 -2.75
C ALA A 216 -11.86 -8.79 -2.08
N TRP A 217 -10.73 -8.09 -2.30
CA TRP A 217 -10.41 -6.78 -1.73
C TRP A 217 -10.48 -5.63 -2.76
N ASP A 218 -11.11 -5.84 -3.92
CA ASP A 218 -11.23 -4.85 -5.01
C ASP A 218 -9.90 -4.14 -5.38
N LEU A 219 -8.80 -4.89 -5.34
CA LEU A 219 -7.48 -4.42 -5.71
C LEU A 219 -7.26 -4.55 -7.23
N SER A 220 -6.32 -3.77 -7.76
CA SER A 220 -5.98 -3.77 -9.19
C SER A 220 -5.44 -5.12 -9.66
N GLY A 221 -4.75 -5.85 -8.78
CA GLY A 221 -4.18 -7.14 -9.11
C GLY A 221 -3.36 -7.78 -7.99
N GLY A 222 -2.75 -8.91 -8.32
CA GLY A 222 -1.81 -9.63 -7.46
C GLY A 222 -0.40 -9.67 -8.05
N ILE A 223 0.60 -9.61 -7.18
CA ILE A 223 2.00 -9.83 -7.53
C ILE A 223 2.52 -10.97 -6.67
N VAL A 224 3.17 -11.95 -7.28
CA VAL A 224 3.96 -12.94 -6.54
C VAL A 224 5.43 -12.65 -6.80
N VAL A 225 6.21 -12.51 -5.73
CA VAL A 225 7.67 -12.43 -5.79
C VAL A 225 8.23 -13.70 -5.16
N SER A 226 9.11 -14.40 -5.87
CA SER A 226 9.75 -15.61 -5.39
C SER A 226 11.27 -15.46 -5.41
N GLY A 227 11.96 -15.96 -4.38
CA GLY A 227 13.42 -16.13 -4.46
C GLY A 227 13.84 -17.34 -5.30
N SER A 228 12.88 -18.06 -5.90
CA SER A 228 13.10 -19.18 -6.82
C SER A 228 12.47 -18.92 -8.19
N THR A 229 12.14 -19.97 -8.93
CA THR A 229 11.46 -19.92 -10.24
C THR A 229 9.97 -20.26 -10.13
N TYR A 230 9.25 -20.21 -11.24
CA TYR A 230 7.83 -20.56 -11.34
C TYR A 230 7.60 -21.76 -12.23
N SER A 231 6.58 -22.56 -11.93
CA SER A 231 6.13 -23.65 -12.81
C SER A 231 5.55 -23.08 -14.12
N VAL A 232 5.51 -23.91 -15.16
CA VAL A 232 4.95 -23.51 -16.47
C VAL A 232 3.47 -23.12 -16.31
N GLU A 233 2.73 -23.83 -15.49
CA GLU A 233 1.30 -23.56 -15.20
C GLU A 233 1.11 -22.26 -14.44
N ALA A 234 2.03 -21.89 -13.54
CA ALA A 234 1.99 -20.61 -12.85
C ALA A 234 2.17 -19.45 -13.83
N LYS A 235 3.17 -19.55 -14.72
CA LYS A 235 3.42 -18.54 -15.77
C LYS A 235 2.24 -18.41 -16.74
N ARG A 236 1.73 -19.55 -17.24
CA ARG A 236 0.54 -19.57 -18.10
C ARG A 236 -0.67 -18.94 -17.44
N PHE A 237 -0.85 -19.09 -16.12
CA PHE A 237 -1.96 -18.45 -15.41
C PHE A 237 -1.81 -16.93 -15.36
N SER A 238 -0.61 -16.39 -15.06
CA SER A 238 -0.39 -14.93 -15.05
C SER A 238 -0.59 -14.31 -16.43
N GLU A 239 -0.26 -15.04 -17.49
CA GLU A 239 -0.42 -14.59 -18.88
C GLU A 239 -1.90 -14.43 -19.30
N ILE A 240 -2.86 -15.03 -18.57
CA ILE A 240 -4.29 -14.84 -18.85
C ILE A 240 -4.71 -13.39 -18.61
N LYS A 241 -4.12 -12.74 -17.59
CA LYS A 241 -4.44 -11.37 -17.15
C LYS A 241 -3.14 -10.61 -16.81
N PRO A 242 -2.30 -10.29 -17.80
CA PRO A 242 -0.95 -9.76 -17.57
C PRO A 242 -0.93 -8.39 -16.88
N THR A 243 -2.02 -7.62 -17.00
CA THR A 243 -2.18 -6.33 -16.31
C THR A 243 -2.56 -6.48 -14.83
N GLU A 244 -3.15 -7.61 -14.45
CA GLU A 244 -3.68 -7.87 -13.11
C GLU A 244 -2.84 -8.90 -12.33
N MET A 245 -1.98 -9.67 -13.00
CA MET A 245 -1.12 -10.67 -12.38
C MET A 245 0.31 -10.60 -12.90
N GLN A 246 1.24 -10.37 -11.98
CA GLN A 246 2.67 -10.29 -12.29
C GLN A 246 3.45 -11.28 -11.44
N LEU A 247 4.46 -11.90 -12.04
CA LEU A 247 5.35 -12.85 -11.38
C LEU A 247 6.78 -12.34 -11.49
N TYR A 248 7.49 -12.35 -10.37
CA TYR A 248 8.90 -11.96 -10.31
C TYR A 248 9.71 -13.01 -9.59
N SER A 249 10.70 -13.55 -10.27
CA SER A 249 11.58 -14.63 -9.82
C SER A 249 12.79 -14.11 -9.06
N GLY A 250 13.60 -15.05 -8.55
CA GLY A 250 14.84 -14.69 -7.86
C GLY A 250 15.79 -13.91 -8.76
N ALA A 251 15.77 -14.16 -10.07
CA ALA A 251 16.56 -13.41 -11.04
C ALA A 251 16.11 -11.94 -11.12
N ASP A 252 14.81 -11.68 -11.12
CA ASP A 252 14.25 -10.33 -11.11
C ASP A 252 14.63 -9.58 -9.81
N VAL A 253 14.59 -10.27 -8.67
CA VAL A 253 15.01 -9.70 -7.38
C VAL A 253 16.49 -9.31 -7.41
N LEU A 254 17.36 -10.16 -7.95
CA LEU A 254 18.80 -9.86 -8.08
C LEU A 254 19.05 -8.67 -9.03
N GLU A 255 18.29 -8.58 -10.12
CA GLU A 255 18.33 -7.43 -11.03
C GLU A 255 17.95 -6.14 -10.28
N TRP A 256 16.87 -6.16 -9.50
CA TRP A 256 16.44 -5.00 -8.72
C TRP A 256 17.46 -4.61 -7.66
N ILE A 257 18.08 -5.58 -6.98
CA ILE A 257 19.16 -5.31 -6.03
C ILE A 257 20.30 -4.56 -6.73
N THR A 258 20.68 -4.99 -7.92
CA THR A 258 21.76 -4.33 -8.68
C THR A 258 21.38 -2.92 -9.10
N ARG A 259 20.11 -2.71 -9.48
CA ARG A 259 19.60 -1.45 -10.01
C ARG A 259 19.23 -0.41 -8.95
N TYR A 260 18.76 -0.87 -7.79
CA TYR A 260 18.19 -0.03 -6.73
C TYR A 260 18.94 -0.15 -5.40
N ARG A 261 20.12 -0.80 -5.36
CA ARG A 261 21.04 -0.59 -4.24
C ARG A 261 21.48 0.88 -4.21
N TRP A 262 21.74 1.39 -3.01
CA TRP A 262 22.36 2.70 -2.90
C TRP A 262 23.81 2.55 -3.38
N ASN A 263 24.20 3.26 -4.44
CA ASN A 263 25.62 3.38 -4.75
C ASN A 263 26.17 4.51 -3.87
N VAL A 264 27.22 4.23 -3.11
CA VAL A 264 27.91 5.25 -2.31
C VAL A 264 28.58 6.29 -3.23
N ASP A 265 28.72 5.96 -4.52
CA ASP A 265 29.35 6.77 -5.57
C ASP A 265 28.34 7.52 -6.49
N GLU A 266 27.03 7.52 -6.17
CA GLU A 266 25.99 8.37 -6.79
C GLU A 266 25.49 9.45 -5.82
#